data_AF-A0A9D6WT65-F1
#
_entry.id   AF-A0A9D6WT65-F1
#
_cell.length_a   1.000
_cell.length_b   1.000
_cell.length_c   1.000
_cell.angle_alpha   90.00
_cell.angle_beta   90.00
_cell.angle_gamma   90.00
#
_symmetry.space_group_name_H-M   'P 1'
#
loop_
_entity.id
_entity.type
_entity.pdbx_description
1 polymer ?
#
loop_
_entity_poly.entity_id
_entity_poly.type
_entity_poly.pdbx_seq_one_letter_code
_entity_poly.pdbx_strand_id
1 'polypeptide(L)'
;MRRFIVIAILGSIGLAILTIGGALALENQDSFCASCHTEPETTFFARSQKNPTDLASAHAAEKIACIDCHSGSGTFGRVTGLHQGTRDLFNYARGAYHRPAITTQPLGDELCVKCHAQILATRESGSRPMNGHYHFYLPAWKATDKSAARCATCHTAHTPGLASLKFMAQGKVGKLCEDCHTALSGKIVR
;
A
#
# COMPACT_ATOMS: atom_id res chain seq x y z
N MET A 1 7.66 -32.10 38.27
CA MET A 1 6.55 -31.37 37.60
C MET A 1 6.93 -29.95 37.19
N ARG A 2 7.35 -29.06 38.12
CA ARG A 2 7.72 -27.66 37.83
C ARG A 2 8.81 -27.47 36.76
N ARG A 3 9.84 -28.31 36.73
CA ARG A 3 10.91 -28.27 35.70
C ARG A 3 10.41 -28.62 34.29
N PHE A 4 9.53 -29.60 34.18
CA PHE A 4 8.93 -30.00 32.89
C PHE A 4 7.99 -28.92 32.34
N ILE A 5 7.22 -28.25 33.21
CA ILE A 5 6.37 -27.12 32.82
C ILE A 5 7.24 -25.96 32.29
N VAL A 6 8.34 -25.63 32.98
CA VAL A 6 9.26 -24.57 32.52
C VAL A 6 9.90 -24.92 31.18
N ILE A 7 10.38 -26.16 31.00
CA ILE A 7 10.95 -26.60 29.72
C ILE A 7 9.91 -26.55 28.59
N ALA A 8 8.68 -26.99 28.85
CA ALA A 8 7.60 -26.95 27.86
C ALA A 8 7.22 -25.51 27.46
N ILE A 9 7.15 -24.58 28.43
CA ILE A 9 6.89 -23.16 28.16
C ILE A 9 8.02 -22.56 27.34
N LEU A 10 9.27 -22.74 27.75
CA LEU A 10 10.42 -22.21 27.03
C LEU A 10 10.54 -22.79 25.62
N GLY A 11 10.28 -24.09 25.46
CA GLY A 11 10.24 -24.74 24.15
C GLY A 11 9.14 -24.17 23.25
N SER A 12 7.95 -23.92 23.80
CA SER A 12 6.83 -23.32 23.06
C SER A 12 7.11 -21.88 22.65
N ILE A 13 7.71 -21.08 23.53
CA ILE A 13 8.15 -19.72 23.23
C ILE A 13 9.23 -19.72 22.14
N GLY A 14 10.23 -20.62 22.26
CA GLY A 14 11.28 -20.76 21.25
C GLY A 14 10.71 -21.11 19.88
N LEU A 15 9.76 -22.05 19.82
CA LEU A 15 9.08 -22.41 18.57
C LEU A 15 8.26 -21.24 18.00
N ALA A 16 7.52 -20.51 18.85
CA ALA A 16 6.77 -19.33 18.43
C ALA A 16 7.68 -18.24 17.83
N ILE A 17 8.82 -17.97 18.47
CA ILE A 17 9.80 -17.00 17.96
C ILE A 17 10.35 -17.43 16.60
N LEU A 18 10.72 -18.71 16.44
CA LEU A 18 11.23 -19.24 15.17
C LEU A 18 10.19 -19.14 14.05
N THR A 19 8.94 -19.51 14.32
CA THR A 19 7.86 -19.45 13.32
C THR A 19 7.53 -18.02 12.91
N ILE A 20 7.41 -17.10 13.87
CA ILE A 20 7.17 -15.67 13.58
C ILE A 20 8.36 -15.08 12.83
N GLY A 21 9.59 -15.32 13.29
CA GLY A 21 10.80 -14.86 12.62
C GLY A 21 10.90 -15.36 11.17
N GLY A 22 10.58 -16.64 10.94
CA GLY A 22 10.52 -17.22 9.61
C GLY A 22 9.45 -16.57 8.71
N ALA A 23 8.25 -16.35 9.23
CA ALA A 23 7.18 -15.68 8.48
C ALA A 23 7.55 -14.23 8.11
N LEU A 24 8.15 -13.49 9.05
CA LEU A 24 8.66 -12.14 8.82
C LEU A 24 9.81 -12.12 7.79
N ALA A 25 10.68 -13.12 7.78
CA ALA A 25 11.75 -13.22 6.80
C ALA A 25 11.23 -13.53 5.39
N LEU A 26 10.14 -14.30 5.27
CA LEU A 26 9.52 -14.65 3.99
C LEU A 26 8.78 -13.47 3.37
N GLU A 27 7.96 -12.74 4.13
CA GLU A 27 7.20 -11.61 3.59
C GLU A 27 8.05 -10.43 3.12
N ASN A 28 9.29 -10.32 3.63
CA ASN A 28 10.26 -9.32 3.18
C ASN A 28 10.93 -9.70 1.85
N GLN A 29 10.57 -10.87 1.28
CA GLN A 29 11.03 -11.31 -0.03
C GLN A 29 9.90 -11.13 -1.04
N ASP A 30 10.06 -10.20 -1.96
CA ASP A 30 9.07 -9.95 -3.02
C ASP A 30 8.79 -11.20 -3.87
N SER A 31 9.80 -12.05 -4.07
CA SER A 31 9.66 -13.33 -4.76
C SER A 31 8.74 -14.32 -4.02
N PHE A 32 8.69 -14.26 -2.69
CA PHE A 32 7.75 -15.07 -1.91
C PHE A 32 6.31 -14.61 -2.17
N CYS A 33 6.07 -13.30 -2.21
CA CYS A 33 4.74 -12.76 -2.54
C CYS A 33 4.28 -13.26 -3.92
N ALA A 34 5.16 -13.16 -4.93
CA ALA A 34 4.90 -13.64 -6.29
C ALA A 34 4.82 -15.17 -6.44
N SER A 35 5.22 -15.95 -5.43
CA SER A 35 5.22 -17.42 -5.53
C SER A 35 3.82 -18.03 -5.38
N CYS A 36 2.95 -17.37 -4.62
CA CYS A 36 1.59 -17.84 -4.30
C CYS A 36 0.52 -16.92 -4.91
N HIS A 37 0.78 -15.60 -4.94
CA HIS A 37 -0.04 -14.67 -5.66
C HIS A 37 0.39 -14.73 -7.13
N THR A 38 -0.34 -15.52 -7.91
CA THR A 38 -0.03 -15.74 -9.32
C THR A 38 -0.32 -14.46 -10.13
N GLU A 39 -1.45 -14.35 -10.82
CA GLU A 39 -1.77 -13.13 -11.55
C GLU A 39 -2.66 -12.20 -10.70
N PRO A 40 -2.39 -10.88 -10.69
CA PRO A 40 -1.35 -10.17 -11.47
C PRO A 40 0.02 -10.02 -10.78
N GLU A 41 0.23 -10.54 -9.57
CA GLU A 41 1.43 -10.29 -8.77
C GLU A 41 2.73 -10.83 -9.38
N THR A 42 2.75 -11.99 -10.05
CA THR A 42 3.91 -12.48 -10.82
C THR A 42 4.30 -11.52 -11.93
N THR A 43 3.31 -10.93 -12.61
CA THR A 43 3.54 -9.90 -13.63
C THR A 43 4.10 -8.62 -13.02
N PHE A 44 3.61 -8.23 -11.84
CA PHE A 44 4.08 -7.03 -11.13
C PHE A 44 5.50 -7.19 -10.61
N PHE A 45 5.82 -8.35 -10.03
CA PHE A 45 7.17 -8.71 -9.61
C PHE A 45 8.14 -8.77 -10.80
N ALA A 46 7.77 -9.44 -11.89
CA ALA A 46 8.62 -9.50 -13.08
C ALA A 46 8.91 -8.12 -13.68
N ARG A 47 7.96 -7.18 -13.56
CA ARG A 47 8.12 -5.78 -13.99
C ARG A 47 8.99 -4.97 -13.02
N SER A 48 8.95 -5.25 -11.72
CA SER A 48 9.78 -4.58 -10.71
C SER A 48 11.28 -4.87 -10.87
N GLN A 49 11.63 -5.99 -11.52
CA GLN A 49 13.03 -6.37 -11.83
C GLN A 49 13.61 -5.67 -13.07
N LYS A 50 12.87 -4.76 -13.71
CA LYS A 50 13.25 -4.09 -14.95
C LYS A 50 13.24 -2.58 -14.78
N ASN A 51 13.53 -1.84 -15.86
CA ASN A 51 13.38 -0.38 -15.88
C ASN A 51 11.96 0.03 -15.46
N PRO A 52 11.81 1.02 -14.56
CA PRO A 52 10.51 1.45 -14.07
C PRO A 52 9.58 1.90 -15.18
N THR A 53 8.38 1.31 -15.20
CA THR A 53 7.32 1.63 -16.17
C THR A 53 6.01 1.99 -15.49
N ASP A 54 5.91 1.76 -14.18
CA ASP A 54 4.82 2.16 -13.31
C ASP A 54 5.37 2.61 -11.94
N LEU A 55 4.47 3.06 -11.06
CA LEU A 55 4.86 3.57 -9.76
C LEU A 55 5.46 2.49 -8.86
N ALA A 56 4.95 1.25 -8.92
CA ALA A 56 5.44 0.15 -8.10
C ALA A 56 6.88 -0.25 -8.48
N SER A 57 7.17 -0.38 -9.77
CA SER A 57 8.53 -0.63 -10.27
C SER A 57 9.49 0.54 -10.01
N ALA A 58 8.99 1.78 -9.98
CA ALA A 58 9.78 2.92 -9.54
C ALA A 58 10.16 2.83 -8.05
N HIS A 59 9.25 2.40 -7.18
CA HIS A 59 9.54 2.15 -5.76
C HIS A 59 10.47 0.95 -5.55
N ALA A 60 10.35 -0.10 -6.37
CA ALA A 60 11.26 -1.24 -6.32
C ALA A 60 12.70 -0.85 -6.69
N ALA A 61 12.89 0.09 -7.63
CA ALA A 61 14.21 0.64 -7.95
C ALA A 61 14.84 1.39 -6.76
N GLU A 62 14.02 1.95 -5.87
CA GLU A 62 14.42 2.56 -4.60
C GLU A 62 14.49 1.55 -3.43
N LYS A 63 14.44 0.24 -3.72
CA LYS A 63 14.51 -0.86 -2.76
C LYS A 63 13.36 -0.88 -1.74
N ILE A 64 12.19 -0.37 -2.12
CA ILE A 64 10.96 -0.53 -1.34
C ILE A 64 10.34 -1.88 -1.67
N ALA A 65 10.11 -2.71 -0.65
CA ALA A 65 9.55 -4.04 -0.80
C ALA A 65 8.02 -3.99 -0.97
N CYS A 66 7.44 -5.07 -1.48
CA CYS A 66 5.98 -5.22 -1.62
C CYS A 66 5.27 -4.98 -0.28
N ILE A 67 5.84 -5.51 0.81
CA ILE A 67 5.24 -5.45 2.14
C ILE A 67 5.26 -4.03 2.75
N ASP A 68 6.15 -3.14 2.31
CA ASP A 68 6.20 -1.76 2.82
C ASP A 68 4.93 -0.99 2.49
N CYS A 69 4.33 -1.32 1.33
CA CYS A 69 3.03 -0.84 0.88
C CYS A 69 1.89 -1.77 1.34
N HIS A 70 2.03 -3.09 1.23
CA HIS A 70 0.91 -4.04 1.41
C HIS A 70 0.69 -4.55 2.84
N SER A 71 1.53 -4.16 3.81
CA SER A 71 1.40 -4.61 5.22
C SER A 71 0.22 -4.02 5.97
N GLY A 72 -0.43 -2.98 5.45
CA GLY A 72 -1.37 -2.18 6.22
C GLY A 72 -0.69 -1.28 7.24
N SER A 73 -1.46 -0.38 7.83
CA SER A 73 -0.92 0.68 8.69
C SER A 73 -0.92 0.32 10.17
N GLY A 74 0.18 0.62 10.85
CA GLY A 74 0.32 0.35 12.28
C GLY A 74 0.23 -1.14 12.62
N THR A 75 0.13 -1.44 13.91
CA THR A 75 0.10 -2.83 14.40
C THR A 75 -1.18 -3.56 13.97
N PHE A 76 -2.33 -2.89 14.00
CA PHE A 76 -3.60 -3.50 13.61
C PHE A 76 -3.67 -3.81 12.12
N GLY A 77 -3.23 -2.88 11.26
CA GLY A 77 -3.12 -3.12 9.82
C GLY A 77 -2.18 -4.28 9.53
N ARG A 78 -1.05 -4.35 10.23
CA ARG A 78 -0.07 -5.43 10.13
C ARG A 78 -0.66 -6.80 10.45
N VAL A 79 -1.39 -6.92 11.55
CA VAL A 79 -2.07 -8.17 11.93
C VAL A 79 -3.12 -8.56 10.89
N THR A 80 -3.86 -7.58 10.35
CA THR A 80 -4.85 -7.81 9.31
C THR A 80 -4.20 -8.31 8.01
N GLY A 81 -3.05 -7.73 7.62
CA GLY A 81 -2.27 -8.17 6.47
C GLY A 81 -1.73 -9.59 6.62
N LEU A 82 -1.17 -9.92 7.79
CA LEU A 82 -0.72 -11.29 8.11
C LEU A 82 -1.86 -12.32 8.05
N HIS A 83 -3.01 -11.97 8.61
CA HIS A 83 -4.19 -12.82 8.57
C HIS A 83 -4.70 -13.03 7.14
N GLN A 84 -4.69 -11.97 6.31
CA GLN A 84 -5.03 -12.08 4.89
C GLN A 84 -4.04 -13.00 4.15
N GLY A 85 -2.73 -12.81 4.30
CA GLY A 85 -1.72 -13.67 3.68
C GLY A 85 -1.82 -15.13 4.12
N THR A 86 -2.16 -15.40 5.39
CA THR A 86 -2.42 -16.76 5.89
C THR A 86 -3.61 -17.40 5.19
N ARG A 87 -4.71 -16.64 5.02
CA ARG A 87 -5.90 -17.12 4.29
C ARG A 87 -5.60 -17.39 2.82
N ASP A 88 -4.81 -16.52 2.19
CA ASP A 88 -4.43 -16.66 0.78
C ASP A 88 -3.55 -17.88 0.56
N LEU A 89 -2.56 -18.11 1.44
CA LEU A 89 -1.75 -19.32 1.42
C LEU A 89 -2.59 -20.59 1.59
N PHE A 90 -3.52 -20.59 2.54
CA PHE A 90 -4.44 -21.73 2.74
C PHE A 90 -5.32 -21.98 1.51
N ASN A 91 -5.86 -20.93 0.90
CA ASN A 91 -6.65 -21.03 -0.32
C ASN A 91 -5.81 -21.53 -1.51
N TYR A 92 -4.57 -21.07 -1.65
CA TYR A 92 -3.65 -21.54 -2.66
C TYR A 92 -3.35 -23.03 -2.50
N ALA A 93 -2.99 -23.48 -1.29
CA ALA A 93 -2.62 -24.86 -0.99
C ALA A 93 -3.73 -25.88 -1.30
N ARG A 94 -5.01 -25.47 -1.15
CA ARG A 94 -6.18 -26.31 -1.46
C ARG A 94 -6.76 -26.08 -2.87
N GLY A 95 -6.12 -25.26 -3.69
CA GLY A 95 -6.58 -24.94 -5.06
C GLY A 95 -7.82 -24.04 -5.14
N ALA A 96 -8.23 -23.39 -4.05
CA ALA A 96 -9.43 -22.55 -3.95
C ALA A 96 -9.11 -21.04 -4.02
N TYR A 97 -8.17 -20.65 -4.87
CA TYR A 97 -7.72 -19.26 -5.03
C TYR A 97 -8.32 -18.60 -6.28
N HIS A 98 -8.41 -17.27 -6.30
CA HIS A 98 -8.93 -16.51 -7.44
C HIS A 98 -7.79 -16.04 -8.36
N ARG A 99 -8.05 -16.00 -9.67
CA ARG A 99 -7.15 -15.45 -10.68
C ARG A 99 -7.98 -14.55 -11.61
N PRO A 100 -7.71 -13.23 -11.69
CA PRO A 100 -6.69 -12.48 -10.95
C PRO A 100 -6.94 -12.43 -9.43
N ALA A 101 -5.94 -12.17 -8.60
CA ALA A 101 -6.13 -11.97 -7.17
C ALA A 101 -7.06 -10.77 -6.89
N ILE A 102 -7.91 -10.88 -5.86
CA ILE A 102 -8.85 -9.80 -5.47
C ILE A 102 -8.20 -8.97 -4.37
N THR A 103 -8.04 -7.67 -4.61
CA THR A 103 -7.62 -6.74 -3.55
C THR A 103 -8.75 -6.53 -2.55
N THR A 104 -8.62 -7.12 -1.35
CA THR A 104 -9.59 -6.94 -0.24
C THR A 104 -9.22 -5.80 0.69
N GLN A 105 -7.97 -5.34 0.65
CA GLN A 105 -7.43 -4.26 1.46
C GLN A 105 -6.76 -3.22 0.55
N PRO A 106 -7.50 -2.24 0.03
CA PRO A 106 -6.94 -1.17 -0.78
C PRO A 106 -5.91 -0.36 0.01
N LEU A 107 -4.84 0.10 -0.65
CA LEU A 107 -3.82 0.94 -0.03
C LEU A 107 -4.45 2.23 0.54
N GLY A 108 -4.13 2.51 1.80
CA GLY A 108 -4.46 3.78 2.44
C GLY A 108 -3.31 4.79 2.32
N ASP A 109 -3.65 6.08 2.41
CA ASP A 109 -2.69 7.18 2.26
C ASP A 109 -1.63 7.17 3.35
N GLU A 110 -1.96 6.63 4.52
CA GLU A 110 -1.06 6.48 5.65
C GLU A 110 0.17 5.63 5.32
N LEU A 111 0.11 4.78 4.28
CA LEU A 111 1.23 3.99 3.78
C LEU A 111 2.16 4.84 2.90
N CYS A 112 1.59 5.73 2.10
CA CYS A 112 2.34 6.65 1.24
C CYS A 112 3.06 7.73 2.06
N VAL A 113 2.39 8.30 3.05
CA VAL A 113 2.93 9.42 3.85
C VAL A 113 3.99 8.97 4.88
N LYS A 114 4.25 7.66 5.04
CA LYS A 114 5.44 7.18 5.78
C LYS A 114 6.72 7.79 5.22
N CYS A 115 6.79 7.92 3.90
CA CYS A 115 7.95 8.45 3.17
C CYS A 115 7.66 9.79 2.48
N HIS A 116 6.38 10.12 2.24
CA HIS A 116 5.97 11.31 1.48
C HIS A 116 5.23 12.37 2.32
N ALA A 117 5.42 12.43 3.64
CA ALA A 117 4.70 13.36 4.52
C ALA A 117 4.73 14.83 4.04
N GLN A 118 5.84 15.26 3.43
CA GLN A 118 6.04 16.62 2.93
C GLN A 118 5.04 17.04 1.84
N ILE A 119 4.44 16.10 1.10
CA ILE A 119 3.51 16.44 0.01
C ILE A 119 2.24 17.12 0.54
N LEU A 120 1.87 16.86 1.79
CA LEU A 120 0.69 17.44 2.43
C LEU A 120 0.97 18.82 3.05
N ALA A 121 2.24 19.15 3.29
CA ALA A 121 2.65 20.40 3.93
C ALA A 121 2.91 21.53 2.92
N THR A 122 3.21 21.19 1.67
CA THR A 122 3.61 22.16 0.65
C THR A 122 2.40 22.85 0.01
N ARG A 123 2.14 24.08 0.43
CA ARG A 123 1.31 25.04 -0.30
C ARG A 123 2.21 25.88 -1.21
N GLU A 124 2.51 25.42 -2.42
CA GLU A 124 3.15 26.31 -3.39
C GLU A 124 2.11 27.31 -3.92
N SER A 125 2.21 28.56 -3.47
CA SER A 125 1.50 29.70 -4.06
C SER A 125 2.41 30.41 -5.05
N GLY A 126 2.07 30.34 -6.34
CA GLY A 126 2.78 31.04 -7.40
C GLY A 126 2.14 30.79 -8.76
N SER A 127 2.53 31.56 -9.77
CA SER A 127 1.96 31.56 -11.13
C SER A 127 2.24 30.29 -11.97
N ARG A 128 2.63 29.18 -11.33
CA ARG A 128 2.77 27.85 -11.94
C ARG A 128 1.61 26.96 -11.47
N PRO A 129 0.95 26.23 -12.37
CA PRO A 129 -0.40 25.72 -12.12
C PRO A 129 -0.36 24.59 -11.09
N MET A 130 -1.07 24.74 -9.97
CA MET A 130 -1.56 23.65 -9.11
C MET A 130 -0.53 22.76 -8.38
N ASN A 131 0.78 23.05 -8.41
CA ASN A 131 1.75 22.29 -7.62
C ASN A 131 1.39 22.37 -6.12
N GLY A 132 1.13 21.22 -5.49
CA GLY A 132 0.77 21.13 -4.07
C GLY A 132 -0.65 21.59 -3.70
N HIS A 133 -1.39 22.28 -4.58
CA HIS A 133 -2.76 22.77 -4.29
C HIS A 133 -3.68 21.65 -3.80
N TYR A 134 -3.77 20.57 -4.57
CA TYR A 134 -4.62 19.43 -4.23
C TYR A 134 -4.17 18.75 -2.93
N HIS A 135 -2.88 18.41 -2.82
CA HIS A 135 -2.35 17.65 -1.69
C HIS A 135 -2.45 18.41 -0.36
N PHE A 136 -2.30 19.75 -0.39
CA PHE A 136 -2.44 20.59 0.79
C PHE A 136 -3.87 20.56 1.37
N TYR A 137 -4.90 20.60 0.51
CA TYR A 137 -6.30 20.57 0.95
C TYR A 137 -6.90 19.17 1.07
N LEU A 138 -6.16 18.13 0.67
CA LEU A 138 -6.62 16.74 0.75
C LEU A 138 -7.05 16.33 2.17
N PRO A 139 -6.32 16.66 3.26
CA PRO A 139 -6.78 16.37 4.62
C PRO A 139 -8.15 17.00 4.94
N ALA A 140 -8.39 18.24 4.48
CA ALA A 140 -9.66 18.93 4.70
C ALA A 140 -10.81 18.27 3.92
N TRP A 141 -10.56 17.84 2.67
CA TRP A 141 -11.54 17.08 1.90
C TRP A 141 -11.88 15.76 2.59
N LYS A 142 -10.86 14.99 3.00
CA LYS A 142 -11.04 13.70 3.72
C LYS A 142 -11.78 13.84 5.05
N ALA A 143 -11.60 14.96 5.74
CA ALA A 143 -12.33 15.24 6.98
C ALA A 143 -13.83 15.50 6.74
N THR A 144 -14.18 16.00 5.55
CA THR A 144 -15.56 16.37 5.19
C THR A 144 -16.29 15.28 4.42
N ASP A 145 -15.56 14.44 3.68
CA ASP A 145 -16.12 13.47 2.75
C ASP A 145 -15.35 12.13 2.84
N LYS A 146 -16.06 11.07 3.24
CA LYS A 146 -15.49 9.72 3.33
C LYS A 146 -15.16 9.13 1.96
N SER A 147 -15.72 9.67 0.89
CA SER A 147 -15.45 9.29 -0.50
C SER A 147 -14.34 10.12 -1.14
N ALA A 148 -13.72 11.04 -0.39
CA ALA A 148 -12.58 11.80 -0.86
C ALA A 148 -11.50 10.88 -1.44
N ALA A 149 -10.87 11.34 -2.52
CA ALA A 149 -9.85 10.55 -3.19
C ALA A 149 -8.65 10.25 -2.27
N ARG A 150 -7.96 9.17 -2.62
CA ARG A 150 -6.73 8.69 -1.97
C ARG A 150 -5.54 8.90 -2.89
N CYS A 151 -4.32 8.82 -2.36
CA CYS A 151 -3.08 8.88 -3.13
C CYS A 151 -3.14 7.93 -4.35
N ALA A 152 -3.55 6.68 -4.11
CA ALA A 152 -3.66 5.65 -5.15
C ALA A 152 -4.81 5.88 -6.16
N THR A 153 -5.73 6.81 -5.89
CA THR A 153 -6.81 7.15 -6.83
C THR A 153 -6.24 7.85 -8.06
N CYS A 154 -5.31 8.78 -7.86
CA CYS A 154 -4.57 9.46 -8.90
C CYS A 154 -3.31 8.69 -9.30
N HIS A 155 -2.53 8.21 -8.33
CA HIS A 155 -1.24 7.53 -8.55
C HIS A 155 -1.43 6.02 -8.53
N THR A 156 -1.88 5.45 -9.66
CA THR A 156 -2.17 4.01 -9.73
C THR A 156 -0.87 3.19 -9.75
N ALA A 157 -0.68 2.36 -8.72
CA ALA A 157 0.61 1.73 -8.44
C ALA A 157 1.14 0.81 -9.55
N HIS A 158 0.26 -0.05 -10.07
CA HIS A 158 0.62 -1.12 -10.99
C HIS A 158 0.18 -0.89 -12.44
N THR A 159 -0.24 0.34 -12.78
CA THR A 159 -0.61 0.70 -14.14
C THR A 159 0.54 1.45 -14.79
N PRO A 160 0.97 1.06 -16.00
CA PRO A 160 1.99 1.78 -16.73
C PRO A 160 1.67 3.28 -16.84
N GLY A 161 2.68 4.12 -16.65
CA GLY A 161 2.50 5.56 -16.62
C GLY A 161 3.79 6.32 -16.84
N LEU A 162 3.67 7.64 -16.97
CA LEU A 162 4.80 8.52 -17.22
C LEU A 162 5.45 8.95 -15.91
N ALA A 163 6.76 8.71 -15.78
CA ALA A 163 7.54 9.15 -14.62
C ALA A 163 7.56 10.68 -14.46
N SER A 164 7.50 11.43 -15.57
CA SER A 164 7.40 12.90 -15.58
C SER A 164 6.13 13.42 -14.90
N LEU A 165 5.06 12.60 -14.91
CA LEU A 165 3.79 12.88 -14.26
C LEU A 165 3.64 12.13 -12.93
N LYS A 166 4.74 11.57 -12.40
CA LYS A 166 4.75 10.76 -11.17
C LYS A 166 3.71 9.63 -11.23
N PHE A 167 3.55 9.02 -12.41
CA PHE A 167 2.61 7.91 -12.66
C PHE A 167 1.15 8.24 -12.33
N MET A 168 0.76 9.51 -12.50
CA MET A 168 -0.61 9.97 -12.32
C MET A 168 -1.51 9.56 -13.49
N ALA A 169 -2.69 9.03 -13.19
CA ALA A 169 -3.75 8.71 -14.13
C ALA A 169 -4.50 9.97 -14.57
N GLN A 170 -3.98 10.67 -15.57
CA GLN A 170 -4.48 11.98 -16.03
C GLN A 170 -6.00 12.01 -16.30
N GLY A 171 -6.55 10.94 -16.89
CA GLY A 171 -7.98 10.86 -17.21
C GLY A 171 -8.93 10.90 -16.01
N LYS A 172 -8.41 10.74 -14.78
CA LYS A 172 -9.21 10.83 -13.54
C LYS A 172 -9.19 12.21 -12.90
N VAL A 173 -8.21 13.05 -13.25
CA VAL A 173 -7.89 14.27 -12.51
C VAL A 173 -9.02 15.31 -12.58
N GLY A 174 -9.60 15.53 -13.77
CA GLY A 174 -10.64 16.56 -13.96
C GLY A 174 -11.85 16.37 -13.03
N LYS A 175 -12.43 15.17 -13.04
CA LYS A 175 -13.56 14.82 -12.16
C LYS A 175 -13.19 14.96 -10.68
N LEU A 176 -11.98 14.57 -10.28
CA LEU A 176 -11.55 14.68 -8.89
C LEU A 176 -11.42 16.14 -8.43
N CYS A 177 -11.01 17.05 -9.32
CA CYS A 177 -11.05 18.48 -9.05
C CYS A 177 -12.50 18.94 -8.80
N GLU A 178 -13.44 18.55 -9.67
CA GLU A 178 -14.86 18.89 -9.52
C GLU A 178 -15.47 18.35 -8.21
N ASP A 179 -15.21 17.07 -7.89
CA ASP A 179 -15.69 16.42 -6.67
C ASP A 179 -15.14 17.13 -5.42
N CYS A 180 -13.84 17.45 -5.42
CA CYS A 180 -13.18 18.17 -4.33
C CYS A 180 -13.76 19.58 -4.15
N HIS A 181 -13.86 20.36 -5.22
CA HIS A 181 -14.42 21.70 -5.18
C HIS A 181 -15.90 21.70 -4.79
N THR A 182 -16.67 20.68 -5.19
CA THR A 182 -18.06 20.50 -4.75
C THR A 182 -18.13 20.19 -3.26
N ALA A 183 -17.25 19.34 -2.74
CA ALA A 183 -17.23 18.98 -1.33
C ALA A 183 -16.80 20.14 -0.41
N LEU A 184 -15.91 21.02 -0.89
CA LEU A 184 -15.28 22.08 -0.11
C LEU A 184 -15.84 23.50 -0.38
N SER A 185 -16.58 23.70 -1.47
CA SER A 185 -17.19 24.99 -1.78
C SER A 185 -18.15 25.42 -0.65
N GLY A 186 -17.92 26.62 -0.13
CA GLY A 186 -18.67 27.17 1.02
C GLY A 186 -18.23 26.68 2.40
N LYS A 187 -17.25 25.78 2.51
CA LYS A 187 -16.76 25.22 3.79
C LYS A 187 -15.33 25.63 4.14
N ILE A 188 -14.54 26.07 3.15
CA ILE A 188 -13.21 26.66 3.38
C ILE A 188 -13.34 28.19 3.32
N VAL A 189 -13.89 28.76 4.39
CA VAL A 189 -13.79 30.20 4.67
C VAL A 189 -13.21 30.34 6.08
N ARG A 190 -11.98 30.88 6.12
CA ARG A 190 -11.09 31.13 7.27
C ARG A 190 -10.09 30.03 7.57
#